data_AF-A0A942CBG2-F1
#
_entry.id   AF-A0A942CBG2-F1
#
_cell.length_a   1.000
_cell.length_b   1.000
_cell.length_c   1.000
_cell.angle_alpha   90.00
_cell.angle_beta   90.00
_cell.angle_gamma   90.00
#
_symmetry.space_group_name_H-M   'P 1'
#
loop_
_entity.id
_entity.type
_entity.pdbx_description
1 polymer ?
#
loop_
_entity_poly.entity_id
_entity_poly.type
_entity_poly.pdbx_seq_one_letter_code
_entity_poly.pdbx_strand_id
1 'polypeptide(L)'
;MLKIGSLFLLCSLIPALSWAQAARRTEYGANLNVAIYQFDDTRSKETREVMSLRQTASSAEEEMDYLTRNFGLEDVRLRHVRSVGLRANESYTDSQPMNEKPLFVTIVPRVVTREGLRFDITAKYDGKVLMDLKDVNADHYATVALRGGRGGFGVREFTGPRGIESVPDTKALLVTLTPTIIDVRGLKNKPSDLSRPCNEFGATMTLSETDVFVMPTLVTRTAPRFVAGSYPKGAVVLEAVITPDGRVTNIKVLETPDTAFNPKFMDAYRQYHFEPAQLNSKPTYATYRETFIFGNR
;
A
#
# COMPACT_ATOMS: atom_id res chain seq x y z
N MET A 1 55.53 69.37 16.50
CA MET A 1 54.52 70.18 15.76
C MET A 1 54.04 69.37 14.56
N LEU A 2 52.71 69.29 14.38
CA LEU A 2 51.97 68.65 13.24
C LEU A 2 52.09 67.11 13.12
N LYS A 3 51.06 66.32 12.80
CA LYS A 3 49.61 66.52 12.63
C LYS A 3 48.91 65.14 12.66
N ILE A 4 47.71 65.15 13.22
CA ILE A 4 46.56 64.21 13.17
C ILE A 4 46.46 63.33 11.92
N GLY A 5 46.04 62.07 12.10
CA GLY A 5 45.48 61.23 11.03
C GLY A 5 44.85 59.92 11.53
N SER A 6 43.52 59.91 11.64
CA SER A 6 42.63 58.82 12.05
C SER A 6 42.79 57.51 11.26
N LEU A 7 42.61 56.35 11.92
CA LEU A 7 42.18 55.13 11.22
C LEU A 7 41.34 54.18 12.12
N PHE A 8 40.02 54.22 11.85
CA PHE A 8 39.02 53.16 11.91
C PHE A 8 39.04 52.09 13.02
N LEU A 9 38.06 52.24 13.92
CA LEU A 9 37.36 51.15 14.59
C LEU A 9 36.79 50.18 13.52
N LEU A 10 37.26 48.93 13.48
CA LEU A 10 36.61 47.87 12.72
C LEU A 10 35.86 46.96 13.72
N CYS A 11 34.55 47.19 13.85
CA CYS A 11 33.62 46.26 14.46
C CYS A 11 33.63 44.94 13.69
N SER A 12 34.25 43.90 14.25
CA SER A 12 34.00 42.53 13.80
C SER A 12 32.67 42.02 14.37
N LEU A 13 31.58 42.40 13.69
CA LEU A 13 30.32 41.68 13.68
C LEU A 13 30.59 40.27 13.13
N ILE A 14 30.75 39.29 14.02
CA ILE A 14 30.69 37.88 13.61
C ILE A 14 29.23 37.59 13.25
N PRO A 15 28.92 37.21 12.00
CA PRO A 15 27.56 36.87 11.64
C PRO A 15 27.20 35.55 12.32
N ALA A 16 26.20 35.60 13.21
CA ALA A 16 25.42 34.45 13.63
C ALA A 16 24.58 33.97 12.42
N LEU A 17 25.23 33.36 11.44
CA LEU A 17 24.56 32.70 10.33
C LEU A 17 25.18 31.33 10.13
N SER A 18 24.28 30.33 10.17
CA SER A 18 24.43 28.96 9.67
C SER A 18 24.73 27.83 10.66
N TRP A 19 24.21 27.89 11.89
CA TRP A 19 23.81 26.65 12.61
C TRP A 19 22.36 26.24 12.31
N ALA A 20 21.71 26.88 11.32
CA ALA A 20 20.35 26.55 10.87
C ALA A 20 20.28 25.37 9.86
N GLN A 21 21.38 24.68 9.60
CA GLN A 21 21.40 23.42 8.84
C GLN A 21 21.45 22.16 9.71
N ALA A 22 21.50 22.31 11.04
CA ALA A 22 21.43 21.20 11.98
C ALA A 22 19.96 20.89 12.34
N ALA A 23 19.55 19.64 12.10
CA ALA A 23 18.26 19.01 12.41
C ALA A 23 17.08 19.31 11.47
N ARG A 24 17.17 18.90 10.20
CA ARG A 24 15.98 18.27 9.60
C ARG A 24 15.72 17.00 10.42
N ARG A 25 14.77 17.04 11.36
CA ARG A 25 14.27 15.82 12.02
C ARG A 25 13.87 14.86 10.91
N THR A 26 14.50 13.69 10.84
CA THR A 26 14.11 12.64 9.91
C THR A 26 12.64 12.32 10.17
N GLU A 27 11.81 12.56 9.17
CA GLU A 27 10.40 12.24 9.23
C GLU A 27 10.26 10.77 8.81
N TYR A 28 9.65 9.96 9.68
CA TYR A 28 9.44 8.54 9.43
C TYR A 28 8.03 8.28 8.90
N GLY A 29 7.93 7.32 7.99
CA GLY A 29 6.69 6.68 7.57
C GLY A 29 6.79 5.15 7.73
N ALA A 30 5.70 4.45 7.47
CA ALA A 30 5.65 3.00 7.51
C ALA A 30 5.18 2.43 6.17
N ASN A 31 6.00 1.56 5.58
CA ASN A 31 5.53 0.63 4.55
C ASN A 31 4.84 -0.55 5.25
N LEU A 32 3.53 -0.62 5.14
CA LEU A 32 2.71 -1.66 5.74
C LEU A 32 2.51 -2.78 4.75
N ASN A 33 2.79 -4.02 5.15
CA ASN A 33 2.27 -5.20 4.50
C ASN A 33 1.07 -5.72 5.29
N VAL A 34 -0.09 -5.75 4.67
CA VAL A 34 -1.37 -6.11 5.28
C VAL A 34 -1.89 -7.36 4.59
N ALA A 35 -2.10 -8.44 5.34
CA ALA A 35 -2.75 -9.64 4.83
C ALA A 35 -4.06 -9.88 5.58
N ILE A 36 -5.10 -10.17 4.82
CA ILE A 36 -6.45 -10.45 5.32
C ILE A 36 -6.68 -11.94 5.17
N TYR A 37 -7.06 -12.59 6.26
CA TYR A 37 -7.40 -14.00 6.33
C TYR A 37 -8.82 -14.18 6.85
N GLN A 38 -9.37 -15.34 6.54
CA GLN A 38 -10.46 -15.94 7.30
C GLN A 38 -9.91 -17.04 8.20
N PHE A 39 -10.63 -17.36 9.27
CA PHE A 39 -10.41 -18.58 10.06
C PHE A 39 -11.69 -19.07 10.74
N ASP A 40 -11.67 -20.30 11.22
CA ASP A 40 -12.78 -20.92 11.95
C ASP A 40 -12.65 -20.71 13.45
N ASP A 41 -13.25 -19.64 13.97
CA ASP A 41 -13.22 -19.31 15.39
C ASP A 41 -13.94 -20.30 16.29
N THR A 42 -14.80 -21.18 15.75
CA THR A 42 -15.50 -22.21 16.55
C THR A 42 -14.61 -23.40 16.87
N ARG A 43 -13.73 -23.76 15.93
CA ARG A 43 -12.77 -24.86 16.09
C ARG A 43 -11.41 -24.39 16.61
N SER A 44 -11.12 -23.09 16.48
CA SER A 44 -9.87 -22.51 16.97
C SER A 44 -9.83 -22.40 18.49
N LYS A 45 -8.62 -22.34 19.04
CA LYS A 45 -8.42 -21.94 20.44
C LYS A 45 -8.81 -20.48 20.64
N GLU A 46 -9.25 -20.16 21.85
CA GLU A 46 -9.47 -18.76 22.23
C GLU A 46 -8.15 -17.99 22.19
N THR A 47 -8.19 -16.84 21.53
CA THR A 47 -7.05 -15.96 21.33
C THR A 47 -7.42 -14.52 21.66
N ARG A 48 -6.40 -13.71 21.97
CA ARG A 48 -6.53 -12.27 22.20
C ARG A 48 -6.91 -11.55 20.90
N GLU A 49 -7.48 -10.35 21.02
CA GLU A 49 -7.79 -9.51 19.88
C GLU A 49 -6.53 -9.05 19.13
N VAL A 50 -5.44 -8.81 19.85
CA VAL A 50 -4.12 -8.46 19.29
C VAL A 50 -3.11 -9.51 19.71
N MET A 51 -2.43 -10.11 18.74
CA MET A 51 -1.41 -11.13 18.91
C MET A 51 -0.11 -10.69 18.24
N SER A 52 0.97 -10.52 19.01
CA SER A 52 2.29 -10.31 18.43
C SER A 52 2.87 -11.65 17.99
N LEU A 53 3.27 -11.74 16.72
CA LEU A 53 3.97 -12.91 16.21
C LEU A 53 5.45 -12.80 16.57
N ARG A 54 6.06 -13.90 17.01
CA ARG A 54 7.50 -13.90 17.39
C ARG A 54 8.42 -13.87 16.18
N GLN A 55 7.88 -14.13 14.99
CA GLN A 55 8.59 -14.08 13.73
C GLN A 55 7.66 -13.53 12.65
N THR A 56 8.23 -12.87 11.66
CA THR A 56 7.55 -12.49 10.43
C THR A 56 7.77 -13.57 9.40
N ALA A 57 6.68 -14.12 8.87
CA ALA A 57 6.72 -15.12 7.82
C ALA A 57 7.18 -14.50 6.49
N SER A 58 7.86 -15.32 5.69
CA SER A 58 8.31 -14.92 4.34
C SER A 58 7.22 -15.06 3.28
N SER A 59 6.18 -15.85 3.56
CA SER A 59 5.03 -16.09 2.71
C SER A 59 3.74 -16.22 3.52
N ALA A 60 2.60 -16.05 2.85
CA ALA A 60 1.29 -16.24 3.49
C ALA A 60 1.07 -17.71 3.92
N GLU A 61 1.61 -18.67 3.18
CA GLU A 61 1.54 -20.10 3.54
C GLU A 61 2.28 -20.38 4.85
N GLU A 62 3.50 -19.86 4.98
CA GLU A 62 4.28 -19.95 6.22
C GLU A 62 3.57 -19.22 7.38
N GLU A 63 2.94 -18.08 7.12
CA GLU A 63 2.16 -17.35 8.13
C GLU A 63 0.94 -18.14 8.60
N MET A 64 0.18 -18.74 7.69
CA MET A 64 -0.97 -19.59 8.02
C MET A 64 -0.55 -20.79 8.86
N ASP A 65 0.56 -21.44 8.50
CA ASP A 65 1.15 -22.54 9.26
C ASP A 65 1.58 -22.09 10.66
N TYR A 66 2.23 -20.93 10.76
CA TYR A 66 2.63 -20.35 12.03
C TYR A 66 1.42 -20.05 12.93
N LEU A 67 0.38 -19.43 12.36
CA LEU A 67 -0.86 -19.08 13.06
C LEU A 67 -1.56 -20.34 13.59
N THR A 68 -1.66 -21.37 12.77
CA THR A 68 -2.25 -22.66 13.13
C THR A 68 -1.47 -23.31 14.26
N ARG A 69 -0.14 -23.44 14.13
CA ARG A 69 0.68 -24.17 15.12
C ARG A 69 0.81 -23.43 16.45
N ASN A 70 0.97 -22.11 16.43
CA ASN A 70 1.31 -21.33 17.63
C ASN A 70 0.08 -20.78 18.35
N PHE A 71 -0.98 -20.46 17.61
CA PHE A 71 -2.20 -19.89 18.19
C PHE A 71 -3.39 -20.85 18.13
N GLY A 72 -3.25 -22.02 17.48
CA GLY A 72 -4.33 -23.00 17.36
C GLY A 72 -5.49 -22.47 16.53
N LEU A 73 -5.21 -21.66 15.50
CA LEU A 73 -6.21 -21.20 14.56
C LEU A 73 -6.50 -22.28 13.52
N GLU A 74 -7.77 -22.60 13.32
CA GLU A 74 -8.22 -23.65 12.40
C GLU A 74 -8.75 -23.04 11.10
N ASP A 75 -8.52 -23.73 9.97
CA ASP A 75 -9.01 -23.33 8.64
C ASP A 75 -8.64 -21.87 8.27
N VAL A 76 -7.41 -21.49 8.61
CA VAL A 76 -6.85 -20.19 8.23
C VAL A 76 -6.66 -20.16 6.71
N ARG A 77 -7.21 -19.15 6.04
CA ARG A 77 -7.05 -18.98 4.59
C ARG A 77 -6.83 -17.54 4.23
N LEU A 78 -5.84 -17.30 3.38
CA LEU A 78 -5.56 -15.98 2.83
C LEU A 78 -6.69 -15.54 1.90
N ARG A 79 -7.09 -14.27 2.02
CA ARG A 79 -8.14 -13.65 1.23
C ARG A 79 -7.67 -12.45 0.43
N HIS A 80 -6.74 -11.67 0.98
CA HIS A 80 -6.20 -10.49 0.31
C HIS A 80 -4.84 -10.10 0.88
N VAL A 81 -3.99 -9.50 0.05
CA VAL A 81 -2.72 -8.90 0.49
C VAL A 81 -2.59 -7.53 -0.15
N ARG A 82 -2.19 -6.55 0.66
CA ARG A 82 -1.92 -5.18 0.23
C ARG A 82 -0.62 -4.68 0.84
N SER A 83 0.16 -3.96 0.05
CA SER A 83 1.28 -3.17 0.55
C SER A 83 1.05 -1.68 0.30
N VAL A 84 1.14 -0.87 1.34
CA VAL A 84 0.88 0.58 1.29
C VAL A 84 1.88 1.35 2.17
N GLY A 85 2.38 2.47 1.67
CA GLY A 85 3.28 3.35 2.40
C GLY A 85 2.53 4.55 2.97
N LEU A 86 2.51 4.69 4.30
CA LEU A 86 1.74 5.73 4.98
C LEU A 86 2.61 6.62 5.87
N ARG A 87 2.26 7.90 5.92
CA ARG A 87 2.76 8.86 6.91
C ARG A 87 1.91 8.82 8.19
N ALA A 88 2.43 9.43 9.26
CA ALA A 88 1.63 9.69 10.43
C ALA A 88 0.37 10.51 10.06
N ASN A 89 -0.79 10.07 10.55
CA ASN A 89 -2.13 10.61 10.32
C ASN A 89 -2.66 10.53 8.88
N GLU A 90 -1.95 9.84 7.98
CA GLU A 90 -2.45 9.56 6.64
C GLU A 90 -3.35 8.32 6.67
N SER A 91 -4.66 8.53 6.55
CA SER A 91 -5.63 7.43 6.50
C SER A 91 -5.60 6.74 5.14
N TYR A 92 -5.69 5.41 5.15
CA TYR A 92 -5.86 4.61 3.95
C TYR A 92 -6.97 3.58 4.16
N THR A 93 -7.88 3.52 3.20
CA THR A 93 -8.97 2.55 3.16
C THR A 93 -8.79 1.66 1.94
N ASP A 94 -8.58 0.37 2.19
CA ASP A 94 -8.62 -0.68 1.18
C ASP A 94 -10.03 -1.27 1.10
N SER A 95 -10.49 -1.52 -0.12
CA SER A 95 -11.82 -2.03 -0.41
C SER A 95 -11.67 -3.28 -1.27
N GLN A 96 -12.05 -4.43 -0.72
CA GLN A 96 -11.91 -5.71 -1.40
C GLN A 96 -13.26 -6.43 -1.44
N PRO A 97 -13.77 -6.83 -2.62
CA PRO A 97 -14.91 -7.72 -2.71
C PRO A 97 -14.57 -9.05 -2.06
N MET A 98 -15.41 -9.47 -1.11
CA MET A 98 -15.31 -10.74 -0.41
C MET A 98 -16.66 -11.46 -0.54
N ASN A 99 -16.73 -12.41 -1.48
CA ASN A 99 -18.01 -12.97 -1.96
C ASN A 99 -18.85 -11.86 -2.63
N GLU A 100 -20.13 -11.73 -2.26
CA GLU A 100 -21.06 -10.77 -2.86
C GLU A 100 -20.95 -9.36 -2.29
N LYS A 101 -20.18 -9.17 -1.20
CA LYS A 101 -20.18 -7.93 -0.42
C LYS A 101 -18.77 -7.41 -0.20
N PRO A 102 -18.59 -6.09 -0.07
CA PRO A 102 -17.28 -5.51 0.15
C PRO A 102 -16.83 -5.66 1.61
N LEU A 103 -15.53 -5.90 1.78
CA LEU A 103 -14.80 -5.68 3.02
C LEU A 103 -13.99 -4.38 2.87
N PHE A 104 -14.20 -3.45 3.78
CA PHE A 104 -13.41 -2.23 3.90
C PHE A 104 -12.46 -2.36 5.09
N VAL A 105 -11.17 -2.11 4.87
CA VAL A 105 -10.16 -2.05 5.94
C VAL A 105 -9.52 -0.68 5.91
N THR A 106 -9.70 0.09 6.98
CA THR A 106 -9.13 1.42 7.14
C THR A 106 -8.02 1.38 8.18
N ILE A 107 -6.85 1.88 7.82
CA ILE A 107 -5.68 1.97 8.71
C ILE A 107 -5.28 3.44 8.82
N VAL A 108 -5.04 3.89 10.05
CA VAL A 108 -4.57 5.25 10.34
C VAL A 108 -3.35 5.17 11.26
N PRO A 109 -2.12 5.34 10.74
CA PRO A 109 -0.94 5.56 11.56
C PRO A 109 -1.15 6.77 12.47
N ARG A 110 -0.95 6.63 13.77
CA ARG A 110 -1.03 7.74 14.73
C ARG A 110 0.34 8.28 15.07
N VAL A 111 1.27 7.37 15.38
CA VAL A 111 2.64 7.71 15.71
C VAL A 111 3.57 6.76 14.95
N VAL A 112 4.52 7.33 14.22
CA VAL A 112 5.56 6.59 13.53
C VAL A 112 6.90 7.03 14.09
N THR A 113 7.63 6.09 14.68
CA THR A 113 8.98 6.31 15.20
C THR A 113 9.92 5.30 14.55
N ARG A 114 11.23 5.49 14.72
CA ARG A 114 12.23 4.52 14.25
C ARG A 114 12.00 3.10 14.80
N GLU A 115 11.45 2.99 16.00
CA GLU A 115 11.27 1.72 16.71
C GLU A 115 10.01 0.98 16.27
N GLY A 116 8.98 1.71 15.83
CA GLY A 116 7.70 1.10 15.50
C GLY A 116 6.59 2.09 15.18
N LEU A 117 5.39 1.53 15.13
CA LEU A 117 4.17 2.15 14.67
C LEU A 117 3.07 1.97 15.71
N ARG A 118 2.42 3.07 16.09
CA ARG A 118 1.10 3.05 16.72
C ARG A 118 0.04 3.44 15.71
N PHE A 119 -1.02 2.66 15.60
CA PHE A 119 -2.05 2.85 14.58
C PHE A 119 -3.44 2.46 15.06
N ASP A 120 -4.45 3.04 14.41
CA ASP A 120 -5.83 2.59 14.50
C ASP A 120 -6.16 1.75 13.27
N ILE A 121 -7.01 0.75 13.44
CA ILE A 121 -7.55 -0.04 12.34
C ILE A 121 -9.04 -0.31 12.54
N THR A 122 -9.81 -0.18 11.47
CA THR A 122 -11.23 -0.52 11.45
C THR A 122 -11.51 -1.39 10.24
N ALA A 123 -12.25 -2.49 10.43
CA ALA A 123 -12.74 -3.32 9.34
C ALA A 123 -14.27 -3.37 9.34
N LYS A 124 -14.90 -3.12 8.18
CA LYS A 124 -16.35 -3.18 7.98
C LYS A 124 -16.67 -4.14 6.85
N TYR A 125 -17.64 -5.02 7.08
CA TYR A 125 -18.20 -5.91 6.05
C TYR A 125 -19.70 -5.71 6.03
N ASP A 126 -20.27 -5.43 4.86
CA ASP A 126 -21.72 -5.21 4.74
C ASP A 126 -22.24 -4.09 5.67
N GLY A 127 -21.45 -3.01 5.83
CA GLY A 127 -21.74 -1.92 6.76
C GLY A 127 -21.57 -2.27 8.25
N LYS A 128 -21.47 -3.56 8.61
CA LYS A 128 -21.22 -4.02 9.97
C LYS A 128 -19.74 -3.89 10.32
N VAL A 129 -19.45 -3.26 11.45
CA VAL A 129 -18.09 -3.22 12.01
C VAL A 129 -17.72 -4.62 12.52
N LEU A 130 -16.66 -5.19 11.94
CA LEU A 130 -16.07 -6.45 12.39
C LEU A 130 -14.85 -6.23 13.27
N MET A 131 -14.15 -5.11 13.11
CA MET A 131 -12.97 -4.76 13.89
C MET A 131 -12.94 -3.25 14.08
N ASP A 132 -12.66 -2.79 15.30
CA ASP A 132 -12.34 -1.39 15.59
C ASP A 132 -11.32 -1.36 16.72
N LEU A 133 -10.04 -1.40 16.34
CA LEU A 133 -8.93 -1.39 17.29
C LEU A 133 -8.25 -0.03 17.23
N LYS A 134 -8.06 0.57 18.41
CA LYS A 134 -7.35 1.83 18.56
C LYS A 134 -6.00 1.59 19.18
N ASP A 135 -5.04 2.42 18.80
CA ASP A 135 -3.74 2.50 19.45
C ASP A 135 -2.94 1.17 19.49
N VAL A 136 -3.07 0.37 18.44
CA VAL A 136 -2.32 -0.88 18.30
C VAL A 136 -0.85 -0.56 18.05
N ASN A 137 0.05 -1.20 18.80
CA ASN A 137 1.49 -1.07 18.60
C ASN A 137 2.04 -2.23 17.77
N ALA A 138 2.90 -1.92 16.80
CA ALA A 138 3.68 -2.88 16.05
C ALA A 138 5.11 -2.38 15.89
N ASP A 139 6.07 -3.16 16.34
CA ASP A 139 7.48 -2.83 16.25
C ASP A 139 7.97 -2.95 14.80
N HIS A 140 9.08 -2.28 14.49
CA HIS A 140 9.69 -2.35 13.16
C HIS A 140 10.01 -3.81 12.79
N TYR A 141 9.51 -4.26 11.64
CA TYR A 141 9.57 -5.63 11.13
C TYR A 141 8.84 -6.69 11.97
N ALA A 142 8.10 -6.32 13.01
CA ALA A 142 7.31 -7.28 13.78
C ALA A 142 5.90 -7.39 13.20
N THR A 143 5.43 -8.62 13.01
CA THR A 143 4.06 -8.87 12.58
C THR A 143 3.10 -8.89 13.77
N VAL A 144 2.00 -8.16 13.67
CA VAL A 144 0.86 -8.27 14.59
C VAL A 144 -0.33 -8.88 13.86
N ALA A 145 -0.99 -9.84 14.48
CA ALA A 145 -2.24 -10.42 14.02
C ALA A 145 -3.40 -9.89 14.85
N LEU A 146 -4.43 -9.42 14.15
CA LEU A 146 -5.56 -8.67 14.69
C LEU A 146 -6.82 -9.47 14.40
N ARG A 147 -7.48 -9.96 15.45
CA ARG A 147 -8.70 -10.74 15.35
C ARG A 147 -9.89 -9.80 15.28
N GLY A 148 -10.72 -10.00 14.26
CA GLY A 148 -12.03 -9.36 14.11
C GLY A 148 -13.18 -10.35 14.35
N GLY A 149 -14.38 -9.82 14.26
CA GLY A 149 -15.62 -10.56 14.36
C GLY A 149 -15.92 -11.42 13.13
N ARG A 150 -17.09 -12.07 13.17
CA ARG A 150 -17.55 -12.98 12.14
C ARG A 150 -18.37 -12.27 11.07
N GLY A 151 -18.21 -12.72 9.83
CA GLY A 151 -19.03 -12.28 8.71
C GLY A 151 -19.17 -13.37 7.63
N GLY A 152 -20.18 -13.22 6.78
CA GLY A 152 -20.42 -14.10 5.63
C GLY A 152 -19.45 -13.88 4.47
N PHE A 153 -18.26 -13.33 4.75
CA PHE A 153 -17.19 -13.21 3.77
C PHE A 153 -16.44 -14.51 3.60
N GLY A 154 -16.49 -15.43 4.57
CA GLY A 154 -15.78 -16.71 4.55
C GLY A 154 -16.18 -17.59 3.37
N VAL A 155 -15.30 -18.51 3.01
CA VAL A 155 -15.58 -19.59 2.07
C VAL A 155 -15.27 -20.93 2.71
N ARG A 156 -16.14 -21.92 2.49
CA ARG A 156 -15.90 -23.32 2.83
C ARG A 156 -15.78 -24.11 1.56
N GLU A 157 -14.66 -24.80 1.41
CA GLU A 157 -14.45 -25.73 0.32
C GLU A 157 -14.84 -27.15 0.71
N PHE A 158 -15.37 -27.90 -0.24
CA PHE A 158 -15.69 -29.32 -0.10
C PHE A 158 -15.48 -30.03 -1.43
N THR A 159 -15.24 -31.33 -1.38
CA THR A 159 -15.13 -32.17 -2.58
C THR A 159 -16.53 -32.50 -3.09
N GLY A 160 -16.91 -31.89 -4.21
CA GLY A 160 -18.14 -32.18 -4.94
C GLY A 160 -17.90 -33.10 -6.15
N PRO A 161 -18.97 -33.47 -6.88
CA PRO A 161 -18.89 -34.32 -8.06
C PRO A 161 -18.01 -33.76 -9.19
N ARG A 162 -17.74 -32.44 -9.18
CA ARG A 162 -16.94 -31.73 -10.19
C ARG A 162 -15.59 -31.25 -9.66
N GLY A 163 -15.13 -31.74 -8.51
CA GLY A 163 -13.87 -31.35 -7.89
C GLY A 163 -14.08 -30.51 -6.64
N ILE A 164 -13.18 -29.56 -6.37
CA ILE A 164 -13.30 -28.68 -5.20
C ILE A 164 -14.34 -27.61 -5.50
N GLU A 165 -15.43 -27.63 -4.74
CA GLU A 165 -16.49 -26.63 -4.78
C GLU A 165 -16.37 -25.73 -3.55
N SER A 166 -16.73 -24.45 -3.67
CA SER A 166 -16.73 -23.51 -2.55
C SER A 166 -18.10 -22.88 -2.37
N VAL A 167 -18.50 -22.70 -1.12
CA VAL A 167 -19.73 -21.98 -0.73
C VAL A 167 -19.41 -20.91 0.30
N PRO A 168 -20.13 -19.77 0.30
CA PRO A 168 -20.03 -18.78 1.36
C PRO A 168 -20.26 -19.40 2.74
N ASP A 169 -19.49 -18.98 3.73
CA ASP A 169 -19.58 -19.45 5.11
C ASP A 169 -19.31 -18.30 6.09
N THR A 170 -19.79 -18.45 7.32
CA THR A 170 -19.57 -17.47 8.39
C THR A 170 -18.27 -17.76 9.12
N LYS A 171 -17.21 -17.03 8.76
CA LYS A 171 -15.86 -17.15 9.34
C LYS A 171 -15.47 -15.88 10.08
N ALA A 172 -14.49 -16.00 10.96
CA ALA A 172 -13.91 -14.86 11.66
C ALA A 172 -12.82 -14.18 10.82
N LEU A 173 -12.70 -12.86 11.00
CA LEU A 173 -11.72 -12.04 10.29
C LEU A 173 -10.40 -12.08 11.04
N LEU A 174 -9.30 -12.23 10.32
CA LEU A 174 -7.96 -12.03 10.87
C LEU A 174 -7.19 -11.12 9.93
N VAL A 175 -6.57 -10.07 10.46
CA VAL A 175 -5.71 -9.16 9.70
C VAL A 175 -4.33 -9.22 10.28
N THR A 176 -3.32 -9.57 9.48
CA THR A 176 -1.91 -9.42 9.89
C THR A 176 -1.35 -8.14 9.29
N LEU A 177 -0.50 -7.47 10.06
CA LEU A 177 0.14 -6.23 9.67
C LEU A 177 1.61 -6.27 10.07
N THR A 178 2.49 -5.99 9.10
CA THR A 178 3.94 -5.92 9.31
C THR A 178 4.46 -4.57 8.83
N PRO A 179 4.93 -3.68 9.73
CA PRO A 179 5.42 -2.37 9.35
C PRO A 179 6.94 -2.39 9.09
N THR A 180 7.35 -1.82 7.97
CA THR A 180 8.74 -1.43 7.70
C THR A 180 8.86 0.08 7.85
N ILE A 181 9.44 0.54 8.95
CA ILE A 181 9.69 1.95 9.22
C ILE A 181 10.82 2.44 8.33
N ILE A 182 10.60 3.54 7.63
CA ILE A 182 11.57 4.14 6.71
C ILE A 182 11.42 5.66 6.70
N ASP A 183 12.41 6.38 6.17
CA ASP A 183 12.25 7.80 5.83
C ASP A 183 11.07 7.97 4.86
N VAL A 184 10.26 9.02 5.04
CA VAL A 184 9.07 9.29 4.21
C VAL A 184 9.34 9.33 2.70
N ARG A 185 10.58 9.63 2.27
CA ARG A 185 11.00 9.59 0.87
C ARG A 185 11.09 8.17 0.31
N GLY A 186 11.36 7.18 1.16
CA GLY A 186 11.43 5.77 0.83
C GLY A 186 10.09 5.01 0.93
N LEU A 187 9.00 5.71 1.24
CA LEU A 187 7.65 5.11 1.20
C LEU A 187 7.31 4.66 -0.22
N LYS A 188 6.78 3.45 -0.32
CA LYS A 188 6.35 2.80 -1.57
C LYS A 188 4.83 2.70 -1.57
N ASN A 189 4.21 2.67 -2.74
CA ASN A 189 2.75 2.51 -2.87
C ASN A 189 1.98 3.49 -1.97
N LYS A 190 2.37 4.77 -1.96
CA LYS A 190 1.63 5.76 -1.17
C LYS A 190 0.19 5.81 -1.66
N PRO A 191 -0.78 6.26 -0.85
CA PRO A 191 -2.14 6.46 -1.32
C PRO A 191 -2.23 7.31 -2.60
N SER A 192 -1.31 8.24 -2.82
CA SER A 192 -1.16 9.05 -4.06
C SER A 192 -0.65 8.30 -5.28
N ASP A 193 -0.02 7.15 -5.06
CA ASP A 193 0.64 6.33 -6.07
C ASP A 193 -0.23 5.11 -6.43
N LEU A 194 -1.14 4.74 -5.52
CA LEU A 194 -2.16 3.73 -5.74
C LEU A 194 -3.21 4.22 -6.74
N SER A 195 -3.77 3.28 -7.49
CA SER A 195 -4.86 3.54 -8.41
C SER A 195 -6.05 4.18 -7.72
N ARG A 196 -6.70 5.12 -8.42
CA ARG A 196 -7.90 5.82 -7.95
C ARG A 196 -8.91 5.96 -9.09
N PRO A 197 -10.23 5.94 -8.79
CA PRO A 197 -11.25 6.33 -9.75
C PRO A 197 -11.00 7.71 -10.33
N CYS A 198 -11.16 7.82 -11.64
CA CYS A 198 -10.99 9.07 -12.36
C CYS A 198 -12.00 9.15 -13.50
N ASN A 199 -12.09 10.31 -14.15
CA ASN A 199 -12.76 10.40 -15.45
C ASN A 199 -11.80 9.98 -16.58
N GLU A 200 -12.28 9.98 -17.82
CA GLU A 200 -11.50 9.65 -19.03
C GLU A 200 -10.23 10.51 -19.22
N PHE A 201 -10.16 11.68 -18.59
CA PHE A 201 -9.02 12.60 -18.62
C PHE A 201 -8.10 12.50 -17.40
N GLY A 202 -8.35 11.54 -16.50
CA GLY A 202 -7.54 11.32 -15.30
C GLY A 202 -7.81 12.33 -14.17
N ALA A 203 -8.89 13.11 -14.25
CA ALA A 203 -9.32 13.94 -13.12
C ALA A 203 -9.95 13.06 -12.03
N THR A 204 -9.58 13.29 -10.78
CA THR A 204 -10.02 12.51 -9.63
C THR A 204 -11.53 12.59 -9.45
N MET A 205 -12.17 11.44 -9.22
CA MET A 205 -13.57 11.39 -8.81
C MET A 205 -13.67 11.39 -7.29
N THR A 206 -14.69 12.08 -6.77
CA THR A 206 -15.03 12.00 -5.34
C THR A 206 -15.82 10.74 -5.10
N LEU A 207 -15.42 9.95 -4.10
CA LEU A 207 -16.11 8.73 -3.69
C LEU A 207 -16.95 9.00 -2.45
N SER A 208 -18.11 8.37 -2.39
CA SER A 208 -18.91 8.24 -1.18
C SER A 208 -18.32 7.16 -0.25
N GLU A 209 -18.70 7.17 1.03
CA GLU A 209 -18.23 6.18 2.01
C GLU A 209 -18.66 4.74 1.67
N THR A 210 -19.70 4.58 0.85
CA THR A 210 -20.23 3.28 0.45
C THR A 210 -19.64 2.77 -0.86
N ASP A 211 -18.86 3.60 -1.57
CA ASP A 211 -18.32 3.23 -2.87
C ASP A 211 -17.20 2.19 -2.73
N VAL A 212 -17.39 1.07 -3.44
CA VAL A 212 -16.44 -0.04 -3.49
C VAL A 212 -15.56 0.16 -4.71
N PHE A 213 -14.32 0.57 -4.51
CA PHE A 213 -13.34 0.64 -5.58
C PHE A 213 -12.41 -0.57 -5.55
N VAL A 214 -12.36 -1.29 -6.67
CA VAL A 214 -11.40 -2.37 -6.93
C VAL A 214 -10.40 -1.86 -7.96
N MET A 215 -9.12 -1.91 -7.60
CA MET A 215 -8.03 -1.48 -8.47
C MET A 215 -7.94 -2.36 -9.73
N PRO A 216 -7.45 -1.82 -10.86
CA PRO A 216 -7.22 -2.63 -12.05
C PRO A 216 -6.08 -3.62 -11.80
N THR A 217 -6.20 -4.83 -12.35
CA THR A 217 -5.18 -5.88 -12.24
C THR A 217 -4.42 -5.97 -13.55
N LEU A 218 -3.09 -5.88 -13.51
CA LEU A 218 -2.26 -6.02 -14.70
C LEU A 218 -2.31 -7.47 -15.22
N VAL A 219 -2.76 -7.65 -16.47
CA VAL A 219 -2.83 -8.96 -17.15
C VAL A 219 -1.58 -9.17 -17.98
N THR A 220 -1.25 -8.19 -18.82
CA THR A 220 -0.12 -8.29 -19.75
C THR A 220 0.76 -7.06 -19.64
N ARG A 221 2.05 -7.31 -19.41
CA ARG A 221 3.11 -6.30 -19.34
C ARG A 221 3.97 -6.36 -20.60
N THR A 222 4.19 -5.22 -21.23
CA THR A 222 5.05 -5.12 -22.42
C THR A 222 6.36 -4.39 -22.08
N ALA A 223 7.50 -4.96 -22.46
CA ALA A 223 8.79 -4.31 -22.27
C ALA A 223 9.05 -3.25 -23.36
N PRO A 224 9.63 -2.09 -23.01
CA PRO A 224 10.09 -1.10 -23.98
C PRO A 224 11.24 -1.65 -24.82
N ARG A 225 11.20 -1.36 -26.13
CA ARG A 225 12.18 -1.86 -27.10
C ARG A 225 13.29 -0.82 -27.31
N PHE A 226 14.53 -1.22 -27.07
CA PHE A 226 15.72 -0.41 -27.30
C PHE A 226 16.61 -1.04 -28.36
N VAL A 227 17.38 -0.21 -29.06
CA VAL A 227 18.47 -0.74 -29.91
C VAL A 227 19.59 -1.24 -29.01
N ALA A 228 20.33 -2.25 -29.46
CA ALA A 228 21.42 -2.81 -28.67
C ALA A 228 22.41 -1.71 -28.26
N GLY A 229 22.75 -1.65 -26.97
CA GLY A 229 23.69 -0.66 -26.42
C GLY A 229 23.07 0.67 -25.97
N SER A 230 21.79 0.95 -26.24
CA SER A 230 21.14 2.22 -25.87
C SER A 230 20.24 2.11 -24.63
N TYR A 231 20.62 1.30 -23.64
CA TYR A 231 19.78 1.10 -22.46
C TYR A 231 19.87 2.30 -21.52
N PRO A 232 18.72 2.92 -21.16
CA PRO A 232 18.74 3.96 -20.14
C PRO A 232 19.20 3.38 -18.81
N LYS A 233 19.81 4.21 -17.97
CA LYS A 233 20.07 3.91 -16.56
C LYS A 233 19.14 4.77 -15.69
N GLY A 234 18.63 4.19 -14.60
CA GLY A 234 17.71 4.86 -13.70
C GLY A 234 16.29 4.32 -13.81
N ALA A 235 15.31 5.13 -13.40
CA ALA A 235 13.90 4.73 -13.39
C ALA A 235 13.03 5.75 -14.12
N VAL A 236 12.02 5.27 -14.85
CA VAL A 236 10.98 6.11 -15.46
C VAL A 236 9.65 5.78 -14.81
N VAL A 237 8.97 6.81 -14.32
CA VAL A 237 7.66 6.71 -13.68
C VAL A 237 6.62 7.30 -14.61
N LEU A 238 5.67 6.46 -15.02
CA LEU A 238 4.55 6.84 -15.87
C LEU A 238 3.24 6.70 -15.10
N GLU A 239 2.29 7.58 -15.37
CA GLU A 239 0.91 7.45 -14.93
C GLU A 239 0.00 7.45 -16.16
N ALA A 240 -1.05 6.64 -16.13
CA ALA A 240 -2.02 6.58 -17.22
C ALA A 240 -3.43 6.38 -16.68
N VAL A 241 -4.39 6.53 -17.56
CA VAL A 241 -5.79 6.15 -17.32
C VAL A 241 -6.02 4.77 -17.89
N ILE A 242 -6.49 3.86 -17.04
CA ILE A 242 -7.01 2.56 -17.43
C ILE A 242 -8.49 2.73 -17.72
N THR A 243 -8.91 2.30 -18.89
CA THR A 243 -10.29 2.40 -19.37
C THR A 243 -11.17 1.27 -18.82
N PRO A 244 -12.51 1.38 -18.90
CA PRO A 244 -13.44 0.31 -18.53
C PRO A 244 -13.27 -1.00 -19.32
N ASP A 245 -12.60 -0.98 -20.47
CA ASP A 245 -12.22 -2.17 -21.25
C ASP A 245 -10.77 -2.64 -21.00
N GLY A 246 -10.09 -2.07 -20.00
CA GLY A 246 -8.77 -2.51 -19.57
C GLY A 246 -7.60 -2.03 -20.45
N ARG A 247 -7.79 -0.97 -21.23
CA ARG A 247 -6.79 -0.35 -22.09
C ARG A 247 -6.12 0.84 -21.40
N VAL A 248 -4.92 1.18 -21.85
CA VAL A 248 -4.15 2.32 -21.34
C VAL A 248 -4.35 3.54 -22.25
N THR A 249 -4.78 4.65 -21.67
CA THR A 249 -4.95 5.95 -22.33
C THR A 249 -4.33 7.08 -21.49
N ASN A 250 -4.24 8.28 -22.06
CA ASN A 250 -3.83 9.50 -21.34
C ASN A 250 -2.53 9.36 -20.50
N ILE A 251 -1.49 8.81 -21.13
CA ILE A 251 -0.20 8.55 -20.46
C ILE A 251 0.53 9.88 -20.20
N LYS A 252 1.00 10.04 -18.97
CA LYS A 252 1.80 11.16 -18.48
C LYS A 252 3.13 10.63 -17.93
N VAL A 253 4.22 11.31 -18.26
CA VAL A 253 5.53 11.04 -17.67
C VAL A 253 5.64 11.87 -16.39
N LEU A 254 5.78 11.20 -15.24
CA LEU A 254 5.93 11.87 -13.95
C LEU A 254 7.40 12.12 -13.62
N GLU A 255 8.24 11.12 -13.87
CA GLU A 255 9.68 11.19 -13.61
C GLU A 255 10.44 10.47 -14.72
N THR A 256 11.52 11.08 -15.20
CA THR A 256 12.40 10.50 -16.21
C THR A 256 13.80 11.06 -16.06
N PRO A 257 14.86 10.23 -16.17
CA PRO A 257 16.23 10.71 -16.16
C PRO A 257 16.63 11.36 -17.49
N ASP A 258 15.96 10.98 -18.59
CA ASP A 258 16.19 11.52 -19.92
C ASP A 258 14.92 11.42 -20.78
N THR A 259 14.42 12.59 -21.20
CA THR A 259 13.21 12.73 -22.00
C THR A 259 13.27 12.04 -23.36
N ALA A 260 14.47 11.77 -23.90
CA ALA A 260 14.64 11.12 -25.20
C ALA A 260 14.06 9.69 -25.24
N PHE A 261 13.96 9.03 -24.08
CA PHE A 261 13.42 7.67 -23.98
C PHE A 261 11.90 7.63 -23.73
N ASN A 262 11.28 8.76 -23.38
CA ASN A 262 9.86 8.82 -23.04
C ASN A 262 8.94 8.16 -24.09
N PRO A 263 9.10 8.40 -25.41
CA PRO A 263 8.23 7.77 -26.41
C PRO A 263 8.25 6.24 -26.35
N LYS A 264 9.43 5.63 -26.13
CA LYS A 264 9.58 4.17 -26.07
C LYS A 264 8.88 3.57 -24.86
N PHE A 265 8.92 4.26 -23.73
CA PHE A 265 8.19 3.85 -22.52
C PHE A 265 6.69 4.00 -22.69
N MET A 266 6.24 5.13 -23.25
CA MET A 266 4.84 5.36 -23.53
C MET A 266 4.29 4.31 -24.51
N ASP A 267 5.01 4.00 -25.59
CA ASP A 267 4.60 3.00 -26.59
C ASP A 267 4.49 1.59 -25.99
N ALA A 268 5.41 1.22 -25.10
CA ALA A 268 5.33 -0.04 -24.38
C ALA A 268 4.13 -0.05 -23.43
N TYR A 269 3.94 1.04 -22.68
CA TYR A 269 2.88 1.13 -21.69
C TYR A 269 1.47 1.14 -22.32
N ARG A 270 1.31 1.75 -23.51
CA ARG A 270 0.07 1.67 -24.31
C ARG A 270 -0.36 0.24 -24.64
N GLN A 271 0.60 -0.69 -24.72
CA GLN A 271 0.35 -2.10 -25.06
C GLN A 271 0.01 -2.95 -23.84
N TYR A 272 -0.07 -2.36 -22.65
CA TYR A 272 -0.47 -3.10 -21.46
C TYR A 272 -1.95 -3.41 -21.53
N HIS A 273 -2.31 -4.49 -20.87
CA HIS A 273 -3.69 -4.92 -20.71
C HIS A 273 -3.99 -5.18 -19.26
N PHE A 274 -5.17 -4.74 -18.83
CA PHE A 274 -5.63 -4.86 -17.46
C PHE A 274 -6.98 -5.56 -17.41
N GLU A 275 -7.26 -6.24 -16.31
CA GLU A 275 -8.63 -6.37 -15.83
C GLU A 275 -9.04 -4.98 -15.34
N PRO A 276 -10.14 -4.41 -15.87
CA PRO A 276 -10.50 -3.03 -15.58
C PRO A 276 -10.81 -2.85 -14.10
N ALA A 277 -10.54 -1.65 -13.61
CA ALA A 277 -10.95 -1.26 -12.28
C ALA A 277 -12.47 -1.30 -12.19
N GLN A 278 -12.99 -1.60 -11.01
CA GLN A 278 -14.43 -1.62 -10.77
C GLN A 278 -14.81 -0.59 -9.72
N LEU A 279 -15.87 0.17 -9.98
CA LEU A 279 -16.55 0.99 -8.98
C LEU A 279 -17.96 0.44 -8.81
N ASN A 280 -18.27 -0.05 -7.62
CA ASN A 280 -19.54 -0.71 -7.31
C ASN A 280 -19.86 -1.83 -8.30
N SER A 281 -18.89 -2.71 -8.53
CA SER A 281 -18.95 -3.86 -9.45
C SER A 281 -19.16 -3.50 -10.93
N LYS A 282 -19.04 -2.23 -11.31
CA LYS A 282 -19.10 -1.77 -12.69
C LYS A 282 -17.72 -1.32 -13.17
N PRO A 283 -17.27 -1.75 -14.36
CA PRO A 283 -16.02 -1.27 -14.93
C PRO A 283 -15.99 0.27 -15.00
N THR A 284 -14.87 0.86 -14.57
CA THR A 284 -14.69 2.31 -14.49
C THR A 284 -13.31 2.73 -14.96
N TYR A 285 -13.13 4.03 -15.18
CA TYR A 285 -11.81 4.60 -15.41
C TYR A 285 -11.03 4.70 -14.11
N ALA A 286 -9.75 4.35 -14.14
CA ALA A 286 -8.86 4.48 -13.00
C ALA A 286 -7.47 4.93 -13.40
N THR A 287 -6.81 5.70 -12.53
CA THR A 287 -5.39 5.97 -12.68
C THR A 287 -4.57 4.71 -12.39
N TYR A 288 -3.44 4.53 -13.07
CA TYR A 288 -2.45 3.52 -12.73
C TYR A 288 -1.06 4.09 -12.93
N ARG A 289 -0.14 3.77 -12.01
CA ARG A 289 1.24 4.20 -12.08
C ARG A 289 2.16 3.00 -12.29
N GLU A 290 3.04 3.14 -13.26
CA GLU A 290 4.02 2.13 -13.63
C GLU A 290 5.44 2.69 -13.43
N THR A 291 6.31 1.91 -12.80
CA THR A 291 7.72 2.26 -12.64
C THR A 291 8.59 1.26 -13.40
N PHE A 292 9.28 1.77 -14.42
CA PHE A 292 10.27 1.01 -15.16
C PHE A 292 11.66 1.26 -14.58
N ILE A 293 12.34 0.22 -14.09
CA ILE A 293 13.70 0.32 -13.52
C ILE A 293 14.71 -0.27 -14.51
N PHE A 294 15.81 0.44 -14.77
CA PHE A 294 16.88 0.02 -15.68
C PHE A 294 18.26 0.27 -15.08
N GLY A 295 19.21 -0.60 -15.45
CA GLY A 295 20.62 -0.43 -15.11
C GLY A 295 21.10 -1.14 -13.85
N ASN A 296 20.27 -1.97 -13.21
CA ASN A 296 20.75 -2.97 -12.25
C ASN A 296 21.17 -4.24 -13.01
N ARG A 297 22.37 -4.23 -13.57
CA ARG A 297 23.15 -5.46 -13.79
C ARG A 297 24.35 -5.41 -12.86
#